data_AF-A0A8H6GHV1-F1
#
_entry.id   AF-A0A8H6GHV1-F1
#
_cell.length_a   1.000
_cell.length_b   1.000
_cell.length_c   1.000
_cell.angle_alpha   90.00
_cell.angle_beta   90.00
_cell.angle_gamma   90.00
#
_symmetry.space_group_name_H-M   'P 1'
#
loop_
_entity.id
_entity.type
_entity.pdbx_description
1 polymer ?
#
loop_
_entity_poly.entity_id
_entity_poly.type
_entity_poly.pdbx_seq_one_letter_code
_entity_poly.pdbx_strand_id
1 'polypeptide(L)'
;MSNRSRRGPRGRERSTSPLWGGNRYPPEYYIDQIEAMEAEEERRDRLAPQEKIAEDGAQLQRQLDQDPTMTLLLQRCQQTRYSLLPCDASECLIEQGRNRQAAIFRHRILVDIAFGDSYHVPCLEAMLDLPRLAPSRFMLDTKPYRWNHNASWRWGFMFQKWFEYSGRVDLTKIATYFEEMDAYLKERDDWSTRCIEWQFAHGECKTDCGASGCGPEPPIPPERPVRDYTTEDGNDGKVCPLSDVLNHTDSWRPMIP
;
A
#
# COMPACT_ATOMS: atom_id res chain seq x y z
N MET A 1 -63.67 -9.63 -49.40
CA MET A 1 -64.69 -10.52 -48.81
C MET A 1 -63.99 -11.60 -47.98
N SER A 2 -64.59 -11.91 -46.84
CA SER A 2 -64.11 -12.74 -45.72
C SER A 2 -64.03 -14.24 -46.05
N ASN A 3 -63.06 -14.96 -45.43
CA ASN A 3 -63.28 -16.10 -44.49
C ASN A 3 -61.95 -16.83 -44.20
N ARG A 4 -61.42 -16.75 -42.97
CA ARG A 4 -61.58 -17.69 -41.84
C ARG A 4 -61.10 -19.14 -42.12
N SER A 5 -60.03 -19.54 -41.43
CA SER A 5 -60.11 -20.70 -40.52
C SER A 5 -59.07 -20.58 -39.40
N ARG A 6 -59.51 -20.91 -38.18
CA ARG A 6 -58.85 -20.66 -36.89
C ARG A 6 -58.07 -21.88 -36.39
N ARG A 7 -57.05 -21.56 -35.57
CA ARG A 7 -56.18 -22.39 -34.73
C ARG A 7 -56.88 -23.56 -34.01
N GLY A 8 -56.17 -24.68 -33.93
CA GLY A 8 -56.26 -25.67 -32.83
C GLY A 8 -54.90 -25.76 -32.10
N PRO A 9 -54.85 -26.11 -30.79
CA PRO A 9 -53.63 -26.02 -29.99
C PRO A 9 -52.70 -27.21 -30.23
N ARG A 10 -51.43 -26.93 -30.51
CA ARG A 10 -50.36 -27.94 -30.60
C ARG A 10 -50.05 -28.46 -29.20
N GLY A 11 -50.16 -29.78 -29.03
CA GLY A 11 -49.63 -30.50 -27.88
C GLY A 11 -48.14 -30.18 -27.71
N ARG A 12 -47.78 -29.63 -26.56
CA ARG A 12 -46.40 -29.34 -26.17
C ARG A 12 -45.87 -30.61 -25.53
N GLU A 13 -45.12 -31.40 -26.28
CA GLU A 13 -44.32 -32.49 -25.73
C GLU A 13 -43.40 -31.90 -24.66
N ARG A 14 -43.61 -32.36 -23.44
CA ARG A 14 -42.85 -31.93 -22.27
C ARG A 14 -41.56 -32.74 -22.28
N SER A 15 -40.53 -32.20 -22.92
CA SER A 15 -39.16 -32.70 -22.80
C SER A 15 -38.79 -32.74 -21.33
N THR A 16 -38.50 -33.94 -20.83
CA THR A 16 -38.04 -34.19 -19.46
C THR A 16 -36.65 -33.61 -19.29
N SER A 17 -36.57 -32.42 -18.71
CA SER A 17 -35.32 -31.88 -18.17
C SER A 17 -34.76 -32.84 -17.09
N PRO A 18 -33.43 -33.02 -16.99
CA PRO A 18 -32.85 -33.81 -15.92
C PRO A 18 -33.19 -33.14 -14.59
N LEU A 19 -33.73 -33.90 -13.66
CA LEU A 19 -33.85 -33.53 -12.25
C LEU A 19 -32.43 -33.30 -11.72
N TRP A 20 -31.99 -32.04 -11.74
CA TRP A 20 -30.80 -31.62 -11.03
C TRP A 20 -31.07 -31.81 -9.53
N GLY A 21 -30.22 -32.65 -8.93
CA GLY A 21 -30.33 -33.14 -7.56
C GLY A 21 -30.58 -32.04 -6.54
N GLY A 22 -31.53 -32.33 -5.64
CA GLY A 22 -31.87 -31.50 -4.50
C GLY A 22 -30.70 -31.27 -3.56
N ASN A 23 -30.93 -30.36 -2.61
CA ASN A 23 -30.06 -30.02 -1.48
C ASN A 23 -29.12 -31.17 -1.10
N ARG A 24 -27.81 -30.94 -1.28
CA ARG A 24 -26.74 -31.92 -1.08
C ARG A 24 -26.59 -32.38 0.38
N TYR A 25 -27.32 -31.76 1.32
CA TYR A 25 -27.26 -32.05 2.74
C TYR A 25 -28.65 -32.00 3.39
N PRO A 26 -28.90 -32.78 4.46
CA PRO A 26 -30.12 -32.73 5.24
C PRO A 26 -30.33 -31.31 5.82
N PRO A 27 -31.58 -30.84 6.02
CA PRO A 27 -31.85 -29.56 6.68
C PRO A 27 -31.17 -29.41 8.05
N GLU A 28 -31.04 -30.50 8.79
CA GLU A 28 -30.39 -30.56 10.11
C GLU A 28 -28.92 -30.12 10.04
N TYR A 29 -28.21 -30.43 8.95
CA TYR A 29 -26.82 -30.00 8.74
C TYR A 29 -26.67 -28.48 8.69
N TYR A 30 -27.67 -27.77 8.16
CA TYR A 30 -27.64 -26.31 8.11
C TYR A 30 -28.02 -25.69 9.46
N ILE A 31 -28.91 -26.35 10.23
CA ILE A 31 -29.26 -25.93 11.58
C ILE A 31 -28.03 -26.03 12.49
N ASP A 32 -27.35 -27.18 12.49
CA ASP A 32 -26.13 -27.40 13.28
C ASP A 32 -25.03 -26.38 12.95
N GLN A 33 -24.90 -25.98 11.67
CA GLN A 33 -23.96 -24.94 11.26
C GLN A 33 -24.32 -23.56 11.78
N ILE A 34 -25.60 -23.19 11.73
CA ILE A 34 -26.07 -21.90 12.23
C ILE A 34 -25.85 -21.83 13.73
N GLU A 35 -26.24 -22.88 14.48
CA GLU A 35 -26.02 -22.94 15.93
C GLU A 35 -24.53 -22.86 16.29
N ALA A 36 -23.66 -23.53 15.52
CA ALA A 36 -22.21 -23.44 15.70
C ALA A 36 -21.66 -22.04 15.41
N MET A 37 -22.16 -21.37 14.36
CA MET A 37 -21.77 -19.99 14.03
C MET A 37 -22.23 -19.01 15.10
N GLU A 38 -23.47 -19.11 15.57
CA GLU A 38 -24.03 -18.25 16.62
C GLU A 38 -23.31 -18.45 17.96
N ALA A 39 -22.99 -19.70 18.32
CA ALA A 39 -22.22 -19.99 19.53
C ALA A 39 -20.80 -19.42 19.47
N GLU A 40 -20.17 -19.43 18.29
CA GLU A 40 -18.86 -18.83 18.08
C GLU A 40 -18.92 -17.30 18.13
N GLU A 41 -19.94 -16.69 17.53
CA GLU A 41 -20.19 -15.25 17.63
C GLU A 41 -20.38 -14.84 19.11
N GLU A 42 -21.21 -15.57 19.86
CA GLU A 42 -21.44 -15.30 21.28
C GLU A 42 -20.16 -15.49 22.13
N ARG A 43 -19.35 -16.50 21.81
CA ARG A 43 -18.05 -16.69 22.46
C ARG A 43 -17.14 -15.49 22.20
N ARG A 44 -17.05 -15.04 20.95
CA ARG A 44 -16.20 -13.91 20.55
C ARG A 44 -16.70 -12.60 21.13
N ASP A 45 -18.01 -12.38 21.25
CA ASP A 45 -18.59 -11.18 21.85
C ASP A 45 -18.24 -11.01 23.33
N ARG A 46 -17.93 -12.10 24.04
CA ARG A 46 -17.48 -12.08 25.43
C ARG A 46 -15.99 -11.75 25.58
N LEU A 47 -15.21 -11.76 24.50
CA LEU A 47 -13.79 -11.43 24.52
C LEU A 47 -13.58 -9.91 24.61
N ALA A 48 -12.55 -9.52 25.36
CA ALA A 48 -12.09 -8.15 25.35
C ALA A 48 -11.53 -7.77 23.97
N PRO A 49 -11.54 -6.48 23.57
CA PRO A 49 -11.07 -6.07 22.26
C PRO A 49 -9.63 -6.51 21.94
N GLN A 50 -8.74 -6.48 22.93
CA GLN A 50 -7.34 -6.93 22.76
C GLN A 50 -7.23 -8.45 22.54
N GLU A 51 -8.11 -9.23 23.15
CA GLU A 51 -8.15 -10.68 22.98
C GLU A 51 -8.63 -11.04 21.58
N LYS A 52 -9.62 -10.31 21.04
CA LYS A 52 -10.07 -10.47 19.65
C LYS A 52 -8.96 -10.16 18.66
N ILE A 53 -8.23 -9.06 18.84
CA ILE A 53 -7.07 -8.69 18.00
C ILE A 53 -6.01 -9.79 18.04
N ALA A 54 -5.68 -10.31 19.22
CA ALA A 54 -4.70 -11.37 19.38
C ALA A 54 -5.16 -12.69 18.74
N GLU A 55 -6.44 -13.03 18.86
CA GLU A 55 -7.02 -14.23 18.25
C GLU A 55 -7.02 -14.14 16.72
N ASP A 56 -7.44 -13.00 16.16
CA ASP A 56 -7.41 -12.72 14.72
C ASP A 56 -5.96 -12.79 14.18
N GLY A 57 -5.01 -12.17 14.90
CA GLY A 57 -3.60 -12.23 14.55
C GLY A 57 -3.03 -13.65 14.58
N ALA A 58 -3.35 -14.44 15.62
CA ALA A 58 -2.92 -15.82 15.72
C ALA A 58 -3.54 -16.73 14.64
N GLN A 59 -4.78 -16.47 14.25
CA GLN A 59 -5.42 -17.17 13.12
C GLN A 59 -4.72 -16.84 11.81
N LEU A 60 -4.51 -15.55 11.51
CA LEU A 60 -3.88 -15.12 10.26
C LEU A 60 -2.41 -15.56 10.18
N GLN A 61 -1.67 -15.50 11.29
CA GLN A 61 -0.29 -16.02 11.34
C GLN A 61 -0.25 -17.52 11.03
N ARG A 62 -1.17 -18.32 11.60
CA ARG A 62 -1.26 -19.75 11.27
C ARG A 62 -1.55 -19.99 9.78
N GLN A 63 -2.37 -19.16 9.15
CA GLN A 63 -2.63 -19.26 7.71
C GLN A 63 -1.37 -18.94 6.89
N LEU A 64 -0.63 -17.88 7.25
CA LEU A 64 0.63 -17.50 6.60
C LEU A 64 1.73 -18.57 6.75
N ASP A 65 1.74 -19.26 7.90
CA ASP A 65 2.67 -20.36 8.18
C ASP A 65 2.30 -21.63 7.40
N GLN A 66 1.00 -21.89 7.19
CA GLN A 66 0.49 -23.04 6.45
C GLN A 66 0.62 -22.89 4.94
N ASP A 67 0.37 -21.69 4.40
CA ASP A 67 0.46 -21.40 2.98
C ASP A 67 1.66 -20.50 2.66
N PRO A 68 2.75 -21.06 2.09
CA PRO A 68 3.92 -20.28 1.71
C PRO A 68 3.70 -19.30 0.55
N THR A 69 2.59 -19.43 -0.17
CA THR A 69 2.24 -18.58 -1.32
C THR A 69 1.36 -17.40 -0.95
N MET A 70 0.73 -17.45 0.23
CA MET A 70 -0.06 -16.36 0.78
C MET A 70 0.82 -15.14 1.02
N THR A 71 0.35 -13.99 0.52
CA THR A 71 1.05 -12.70 0.60
C THR A 71 0.13 -11.61 1.11
N LEU A 72 0.73 -10.67 1.84
CA LEU A 72 0.11 -9.44 2.28
C LEU A 72 0.57 -8.34 1.32
N LEU A 73 -0.38 -7.67 0.68
CA LEU A 73 -0.08 -6.57 -0.23
C LEU A 73 -0.59 -5.29 0.38
N LEU A 74 0.32 -4.38 0.74
CA LEU A 74 -0.09 -2.98 0.87
C LEU A 74 -0.65 -2.56 -0.49
N GLN A 75 -1.73 -1.78 -0.52
CA GLN A 75 -2.41 -1.20 -1.69
C GLN A 75 -2.82 0.24 -1.40
N ARG A 76 -2.50 1.16 -2.33
CA ARG A 76 -3.12 2.49 -2.34
C ARG A 76 -4.51 2.39 -2.94
N CYS A 77 -5.51 2.79 -2.17
CA CYS A 77 -6.92 2.55 -2.48
C CYS A 77 -7.66 3.78 -3.01
N GLN A 78 -7.03 4.96 -3.12
CA GLN A 78 -7.68 6.18 -3.59
C GLN A 78 -8.54 5.91 -4.85
N GLN A 79 -9.86 6.08 -4.71
CA GLN A 79 -10.86 5.99 -5.79
C GLN A 79 -11.01 4.61 -6.45
N THR A 80 -10.49 3.54 -5.84
CA THR A 80 -10.71 2.16 -6.31
C THR A 80 -11.83 1.48 -5.52
N ARG A 81 -12.47 0.45 -6.10
CA ARG A 81 -13.48 -0.37 -5.39
C ARG A 81 -12.96 -0.93 -4.05
N TYR A 82 -11.65 -1.11 -3.91
CA TYR A 82 -10.99 -1.61 -2.71
C TYR A 82 -10.95 -0.61 -1.54
N SER A 83 -11.09 0.70 -1.78
CA SER A 83 -11.22 1.69 -0.69
C SER A 83 -12.52 1.58 0.09
N LEU A 84 -13.49 0.84 -0.45
CA LEU A 84 -14.79 0.61 0.16
C LEU A 84 -14.89 -0.78 0.81
N LEU A 85 -13.83 -1.59 0.72
CA LEU A 85 -13.85 -2.88 1.40
C LEU A 85 -13.88 -2.63 2.92
N PRO A 86 -14.74 -3.38 3.64
CA PRO A 86 -14.74 -3.36 5.09
C PRO A 86 -13.38 -3.81 5.62
N CYS A 87 -13.12 -3.51 6.89
CA CYS A 87 -11.97 -4.08 7.58
C CYS A 87 -12.36 -5.47 8.06
N ASP A 88 -11.59 -6.51 7.74
CA ASP A 88 -11.82 -7.87 8.24
C ASP A 88 -11.23 -8.11 9.64
N ALA A 89 -10.82 -7.03 10.33
CA ALA A 89 -10.44 -7.10 11.74
C ALA A 89 -11.70 -7.02 12.59
N SER A 90 -11.87 -7.94 13.53
CA SER A 90 -13.03 -7.96 14.41
C SER A 90 -13.14 -6.69 15.26
N GLU A 91 -12.00 -6.09 15.58
CA GLU A 91 -11.90 -4.82 16.29
C GLU A 91 -11.16 -3.79 15.43
N CYS A 92 -11.93 -3.03 14.66
CA CYS A 92 -11.39 -2.03 13.74
C CYS A 92 -10.97 -0.76 14.48
N LEU A 93 -9.66 -0.48 14.50
CA LEU A 93 -9.06 0.70 15.15
C LEU A 93 -9.37 2.04 14.45
N ILE A 94 -10.00 2.00 13.28
CA ILE A 94 -10.19 3.17 12.40
C ILE A 94 -11.66 3.58 12.29
N GLU A 95 -12.61 2.66 12.45
CA GLU A 95 -14.04 2.96 12.29
C GLU A 95 -14.64 3.80 13.44
N GLN A 96 -13.85 4.15 14.45
CA GLN A 96 -14.28 5.03 15.55
C GLN A 96 -14.06 6.54 15.29
N GLY A 97 -13.48 6.97 14.16
CA GLY A 97 -13.19 8.39 13.91
C GLY A 97 -13.23 8.77 12.43
N ARG A 98 -14.27 9.50 12.01
CA ARG A 98 -14.47 9.94 10.62
C ARG A 98 -13.42 10.96 10.16
N ASN A 99 -12.29 10.50 9.62
CA ASN A 99 -11.51 11.31 8.67
C ASN A 99 -10.98 10.47 7.51
N ARG A 100 -11.86 10.20 6.53
CA ARG A 100 -11.59 9.43 5.30
C ARG A 100 -10.47 10.00 4.42
N GLN A 101 -9.91 11.16 4.75
CA GLN A 101 -8.83 11.79 3.98
C GLN A 101 -7.43 11.43 4.50
N ALA A 102 -7.29 10.88 5.71
CA ALA A 102 -5.98 10.52 6.24
C ALA A 102 -5.34 9.38 5.44
N ALA A 103 -4.00 9.37 5.40
CA ALA A 103 -3.21 8.40 4.65
C ALA A 103 -3.54 6.94 5.01
N ILE A 104 -3.79 6.68 6.28
CA ILE A 104 -4.22 5.39 6.84
C ILE A 104 -5.56 4.88 6.26
N PHE A 105 -6.42 5.77 5.74
CA PHE A 105 -7.64 5.39 5.01
C PHE A 105 -7.41 5.18 3.51
N ARG A 106 -6.33 5.79 2.98
CA ARG A 106 -5.97 5.70 1.57
C ARG A 106 -5.17 4.44 1.25
N HIS A 107 -4.81 3.64 2.26
CA HIS A 107 -4.08 2.40 2.10
C HIS A 107 -4.81 1.25 2.78
N ARG A 108 -4.78 0.09 2.15
CA ARG A 108 -5.26 -1.18 2.69
C ARG A 108 -4.16 -2.21 2.58
N ILE A 109 -4.19 -3.20 3.44
CA ILE A 109 -3.41 -4.42 3.27
C ILE A 109 -4.39 -5.50 2.83
N LEU A 110 -4.20 -6.02 1.63
CA LEU A 110 -4.98 -7.14 1.12
C LEU A 110 -4.24 -8.43 1.39
N VAL A 111 -4.96 -9.41 1.91
CA VAL A 111 -4.44 -10.76 2.14
C VAL A 111 -4.85 -11.61 0.96
N ASP A 112 -3.87 -11.98 0.14
CA ASP A 112 -4.06 -12.73 -1.10
C ASP A 112 -5.18 -12.17 -2.00
N ILE A 113 -4.81 -11.64 -3.17
CA ILE A 113 -5.76 -11.03 -4.12
C ILE A 113 -6.93 -11.98 -4.47
N ALA A 114 -6.75 -13.31 -4.29
CA ALA A 114 -7.80 -14.30 -4.48
C ALA A 114 -8.83 -14.42 -3.33
N PHE A 115 -8.42 -14.23 -2.06
CA PHE A 115 -9.28 -14.49 -0.88
C PHE A 115 -10.02 -13.25 -0.39
N GLY A 116 -9.51 -12.05 -0.69
CA GLY A 116 -10.31 -10.82 -0.62
C GLY A 116 -10.35 -10.11 0.73
N ASP A 117 -9.67 -10.63 1.76
CA ASP A 117 -9.60 -9.96 3.06
C ASP A 117 -8.81 -8.65 2.93
N SER A 118 -9.30 -7.63 3.61
CA SER A 118 -8.87 -6.26 3.52
C SER A 118 -8.74 -5.67 4.92
N TYR A 119 -7.56 -5.20 5.26
CA TYR A 119 -7.27 -4.61 6.58
C TYR A 119 -6.84 -3.15 6.45
N HIS A 120 -7.23 -2.33 7.43
CA HIS A 120 -6.55 -1.06 7.68
C HIS A 120 -5.12 -1.33 8.16
N VAL A 121 -4.18 -0.46 7.79
CA VAL A 121 -2.77 -0.61 8.20
C VAL A 121 -2.63 -0.70 9.73
N PRO A 122 -3.21 0.22 10.54
CA PRO A 122 -3.07 0.13 11.99
C PRO A 122 -3.72 -1.12 12.60
N CYS A 123 -4.82 -1.62 12.01
CA CYS A 123 -5.45 -2.85 12.48
C CYS A 123 -4.52 -4.05 12.30
N LEU A 124 -3.91 -4.18 11.11
CA LEU A 124 -3.03 -5.31 10.85
C LEU A 124 -1.70 -5.21 11.62
N GLU A 125 -1.18 -3.99 11.84
CA GLU A 125 -0.02 -3.76 12.72
C GLU A 125 -0.29 -4.18 14.17
N ALA A 126 -1.52 -4.06 14.65
CA ALA A 126 -1.90 -4.54 15.98
C ALA A 126 -2.02 -6.07 16.04
N MET A 127 -2.25 -6.73 14.90
CA MET A 127 -2.43 -8.18 14.80
C MET A 127 -1.12 -8.93 14.51
N LEU A 128 -0.21 -8.35 13.71
CA LEU A 128 0.97 -9.02 13.17
C LEU A 128 2.21 -8.11 13.20
N ASP A 129 3.38 -8.73 13.34
CA ASP A 129 4.67 -8.07 13.11
C ASP A 129 4.96 -7.96 11.61
N LEU A 130 4.34 -6.96 10.96
CA LEU A 130 4.55 -6.65 9.54
C LEU A 130 6.03 -6.47 9.14
N PRO A 131 6.88 -5.77 9.91
CA PRO A 131 8.32 -5.70 9.68
C PRO A 131 8.97 -7.07 9.45
N ARG A 132 8.66 -8.07 10.29
CA ARG A 132 9.20 -9.43 10.13
C ARG A 132 8.73 -10.14 8.88
N LEU A 133 7.59 -9.75 8.34
CA LEU A 133 7.03 -10.30 7.11
C LEU A 133 7.57 -9.59 5.86
N ALA A 134 8.09 -8.38 5.99
CA ALA A 134 8.63 -7.60 4.90
C ALA A 134 10.09 -7.99 4.58
N PRO A 135 10.50 -7.98 3.30
CA PRO A 135 9.68 -7.78 2.10
C PRO A 135 9.12 -9.10 1.52
N SER A 136 9.41 -10.26 2.12
CA SER A 136 9.15 -11.57 1.50
C SER A 136 7.67 -11.96 1.44
N ARG A 137 6.90 -11.59 2.45
CA ARG A 137 5.48 -11.94 2.60
C ARG A 137 4.60 -10.70 2.62
N PHE A 138 5.10 -9.62 3.21
CA PHE A 138 4.47 -8.31 3.13
C PHE A 138 5.17 -7.47 2.08
N MET A 139 4.44 -7.12 1.02
CA MET A 139 4.99 -6.46 -0.16
C MET A 139 4.21 -5.18 -0.50
N LEU A 140 4.93 -4.26 -1.13
CA LEU A 140 4.33 -3.16 -1.86
C LEU A 140 3.71 -3.71 -3.15
N ASP A 141 2.42 -3.48 -3.42
CA ASP A 141 1.90 -3.74 -4.77
C ASP A 141 2.59 -2.77 -5.74
N THR A 142 3.37 -3.28 -6.69
CA THR A 142 4.15 -2.43 -7.62
C THR A 142 3.40 -2.18 -8.93
N LYS A 143 2.13 -2.61 -9.04
CA LYS A 143 1.38 -2.48 -10.28
C LYS A 143 1.26 -0.99 -10.68
N PRO A 144 1.73 -0.62 -11.89
CA PRO A 144 2.06 0.75 -12.26
C PRO A 144 0.88 1.74 -12.25
N TYR A 145 -0.35 1.25 -12.37
CA TYR A 145 -1.55 2.10 -12.42
C TYR A 145 -2.12 2.48 -11.04
N ARG A 146 -1.63 1.90 -9.93
CA ARG A 146 -2.22 2.12 -8.60
C ARG A 146 -1.37 2.96 -7.64
N TRP A 147 -0.06 3.09 -7.91
CA TRP A 147 0.88 3.48 -6.84
C TRP A 147 1.50 4.86 -6.98
N ASN A 148 1.95 5.22 -8.18
CA ASN A 148 2.87 6.35 -8.34
C ASN A 148 2.28 7.52 -9.14
N HIS A 149 1.02 7.45 -9.59
CA HIS A 149 0.43 8.58 -10.31
C HIS A 149 0.27 9.77 -9.35
N ASN A 150 0.97 10.86 -9.64
CA ASN A 150 0.96 12.12 -8.88
C ASN A 150 1.43 12.01 -7.41
N ALA A 151 2.13 10.92 -7.03
CA ALA A 151 2.77 10.86 -5.72
C ALA A 151 4.10 11.62 -5.73
N SER A 152 4.48 12.25 -4.62
CA SER A 152 5.82 12.83 -4.50
C SER A 152 6.88 11.72 -4.56
N TRP A 153 8.05 12.00 -5.12
CA TRP A 153 9.15 11.02 -5.10
C TRP A 153 9.58 10.67 -3.67
N ARG A 154 9.42 11.61 -2.73
CA ARG A 154 9.67 11.43 -1.29
C ARG A 154 8.80 10.34 -0.70
N TRP A 155 7.51 10.33 -1.05
CA TRP A 155 6.59 9.29 -0.63
C TRP A 155 7.07 7.91 -1.08
N GLY A 156 7.34 7.74 -2.39
CA GLY A 156 7.82 6.47 -2.93
C GLY A 156 9.13 6.02 -2.27
N PHE A 157 10.03 6.98 -1.99
CA PHE A 157 11.28 6.72 -1.30
C PHE A 157 11.07 6.17 0.12
N MET A 158 10.18 6.77 0.92
CA MET A 158 9.91 6.33 2.29
C MET A 158 9.38 4.89 2.35
N PHE A 159 8.40 4.54 1.51
CA PHE A 159 7.87 3.17 1.43
C PHE A 159 8.93 2.19 0.97
N GLN A 160 9.67 2.53 -0.09
CA GLN A 160 10.75 1.69 -0.57
C GLN A 160 11.76 1.39 0.54
N LYS A 161 12.18 2.41 1.30
CA LYS A 161 13.14 2.22 2.39
C LYS A 161 12.55 1.43 3.56
N TRP A 162 11.28 1.65 3.90
CA TRP A 162 10.61 0.85 4.92
C TRP A 162 10.60 -0.64 4.54
N PHE A 163 10.25 -1.00 3.30
CA PHE A 163 10.25 -2.39 2.85
C PHE A 163 11.67 -2.98 2.71
N GLU A 164 12.63 -2.18 2.21
CA GLU A 164 14.03 -2.59 2.04
C GLU A 164 14.71 -2.92 3.38
N TYR A 165 14.39 -2.17 4.44
CA TYR A 165 14.95 -2.35 5.77
C TYR A 165 13.98 -2.98 6.77
N SER A 166 12.88 -3.57 6.30
CA SER A 166 11.90 -4.26 7.15
C SER A 166 11.49 -3.40 8.36
N GLY A 167 11.11 -2.15 8.10
CA GLY A 167 10.69 -1.18 9.12
C GLY A 167 11.79 -0.52 9.95
N ARG A 168 13.07 -0.87 9.76
CA ARG A 168 14.20 -0.27 10.48
C ARG A 168 14.67 1.02 9.83
N VAL A 169 13.78 2.01 9.80
CA VAL A 169 14.03 3.33 9.21
C VAL A 169 13.79 4.43 10.25
N ASP A 170 14.62 5.46 10.21
CA ASP A 170 14.48 6.68 10.99
C ASP A 170 13.88 7.78 10.10
N LEU A 171 12.61 8.12 10.37
CA LEU A 171 11.89 9.13 9.59
C LEU A 171 12.49 10.52 9.73
N THR A 172 13.13 10.83 10.86
CA THR A 172 13.81 12.12 11.08
C THR A 172 15.06 12.20 10.20
N LYS A 173 15.89 11.15 10.17
CA LYS A 173 17.04 11.11 9.24
C LYS A 173 16.61 11.19 7.77
N ILE A 174 15.50 10.54 7.40
CA ILE A 174 14.94 10.64 6.05
C ILE A 174 14.48 12.07 5.74
N ALA A 175 13.81 12.74 6.68
CA ALA A 175 13.38 14.13 6.50
C ALA A 175 14.59 15.07 6.33
N THR A 176 15.63 14.93 7.16
CA THR A 176 16.88 15.69 7.00
C THR A 176 17.53 15.45 5.64
N TYR A 177 17.59 14.19 5.19
CA TYR A 177 18.09 13.88 3.85
C TYR A 177 17.27 14.54 2.74
N PHE A 178 15.95 14.68 2.90
CA PHE A 178 15.13 15.40 1.92
C PHE A 178 15.48 16.89 1.87
N GLU A 179 15.75 17.52 3.00
CA GLU A 179 16.19 18.92 3.05
C GLU A 179 17.59 19.10 2.43
N GLU A 180 18.54 18.21 2.76
CA GLU A 180 19.88 18.20 2.17
C GLU A 180 19.83 17.95 0.66
N MET A 181 18.96 17.06 0.20
CA MET A 181 18.74 16.80 -1.22
C MET A 181 18.14 17.99 -1.95
N ASP A 182 17.18 18.70 -1.35
CA ASP A 182 16.64 19.93 -1.95
C ASP A 182 17.72 21.00 -2.08
N ALA A 183 18.53 21.19 -1.04
CA ALA A 183 19.65 22.14 -1.05
C ALA A 183 20.68 21.76 -2.13
N TYR A 184 21.05 20.48 -2.19
CA TYR A 184 21.95 19.95 -3.22
C TYR A 184 21.41 20.16 -4.63
N LEU A 185 20.13 19.86 -4.88
CA LEU A 185 19.52 20.02 -6.20
C LEU A 185 19.54 21.49 -6.63
N LYS A 186 19.22 22.41 -5.71
CA LYS A 186 19.31 23.84 -5.97
C LYS A 186 20.74 24.28 -6.29
N GLU A 187 21.71 23.91 -5.48
CA GLU A 187 23.12 24.27 -5.70
C GLU A 187 23.65 23.68 -7.01
N ARG A 188 23.27 22.45 -7.34
CA ARG A 188 23.62 21.78 -8.59
C ARG A 188 23.01 22.51 -9.80
N ASP A 189 21.77 22.96 -9.71
CA ASP A 189 21.10 23.68 -10.80
C ASP A 189 21.71 25.09 -10.99
N ASP A 190 22.04 25.78 -9.90
CA ASP A 190 22.79 27.05 -9.91
C ASP A 190 24.20 26.86 -10.49
N TRP A 191 24.89 25.78 -10.12
CA TRP A 191 26.17 25.39 -10.69
C TRP A 191 26.08 25.08 -12.19
N SER A 192 25.07 24.31 -12.61
CA SER A 192 24.84 23.95 -14.01
C SER A 192 24.59 25.19 -14.85
N THR A 193 23.82 26.16 -14.33
CA THR A 193 23.56 27.44 -14.99
C THR A 193 24.87 28.20 -15.22
N ARG A 194 25.70 28.36 -14.17
CA ARG A 194 27.02 29.00 -14.27
C ARG A 194 27.95 28.30 -15.26
N CYS A 195 27.96 26.96 -15.28
CA CYS A 195 28.76 26.19 -16.23
C CYS A 195 28.33 26.40 -17.68
N ILE A 196 27.03 26.41 -17.94
CA ILE A 196 26.48 26.66 -19.27
C ILE A 196 26.84 28.08 -19.73
N GLU A 197 26.62 29.09 -18.87
CA GLU A 197 26.98 30.49 -19.16
C GLU A 197 28.47 30.65 -19.44
N TRP A 198 29.32 30.03 -18.61
CA TRP A 198 30.77 30.05 -18.79
C TRP A 198 31.19 29.40 -20.11
N GLN A 199 30.61 28.24 -20.46
CA GLN A 199 30.87 27.53 -21.73
C GLN A 199 30.49 28.37 -22.94
N PHE A 200 29.34 29.06 -22.92
CA PHE A 200 28.94 29.96 -24.00
C PHE A 200 29.91 31.14 -24.14
N ALA A 201 30.25 31.80 -23.02
CA ALA A 201 31.18 32.92 -23.02
C ALA A 201 32.60 32.52 -23.47
N HIS A 202 33.04 31.30 -23.17
CA HIS A 202 34.35 30.78 -23.59
C HIS A 202 34.35 30.20 -25.00
N GLY A 203 33.24 29.65 -25.49
CA GLY A 203 33.14 29.13 -26.85
C GLY A 203 33.34 30.21 -27.92
N GLU A 204 33.06 31.48 -27.60
CA GLU A 204 33.32 32.64 -28.46
C GLU A 204 34.74 33.21 -28.30
N CYS A 205 35.52 32.70 -27.34
CA CYS A 205 36.88 33.15 -27.06
C CYS A 205 37.89 32.43 -27.99
N LYS A 206 38.67 33.19 -28.76
CA LYS A 206 39.72 32.67 -29.66
C LYS A 206 41.11 32.56 -29.01
N THR A 207 41.20 32.76 -27.70
CA THR A 207 42.48 32.85 -26.96
C THR A 207 42.61 31.62 -26.06
N ASP A 208 43.83 31.08 -25.95
CA ASP A 208 44.12 29.89 -25.14
C ASP A 208 43.62 30.05 -23.69
N CYS A 209 43.05 28.97 -23.14
CA CYS A 209 42.49 28.93 -21.79
C CYS A 209 43.47 29.52 -20.76
N GLY A 210 43.08 30.63 -20.14
CA GLY A 210 43.87 31.33 -19.12
C GLY A 210 44.57 32.62 -19.57
N ALA A 211 44.49 33.02 -20.85
CA ALA A 211 45.08 34.26 -21.36
C ALA A 211 44.09 35.42 -21.56
N SER A 212 42.78 35.19 -21.49
CA SER A 212 41.73 36.17 -21.76
C SER A 212 41.03 36.66 -20.49
N GLY A 213 40.46 37.87 -20.54
CA GLY A 213 39.59 38.44 -19.49
C GLY A 213 38.24 37.72 -19.33
N CYS A 214 38.19 36.43 -19.68
CA CYS A 214 37.06 35.58 -19.43
C CYS A 214 37.01 35.21 -17.94
N GLY A 215 35.81 35.16 -17.37
CA GLY A 215 35.63 34.85 -15.96
C GLY A 215 36.21 33.47 -15.58
N PRO A 216 36.57 33.25 -14.30
CA PRO A 216 37.12 31.98 -13.86
C PRO A 216 36.15 30.82 -14.14
N GLU A 217 36.72 29.63 -14.41
CA GLU A 217 35.94 28.39 -14.51
C GLU A 217 35.14 28.17 -13.22
N PRO A 218 33.87 27.76 -13.31
CA PRO A 218 33.09 27.42 -12.12
C PRO A 218 33.79 26.35 -11.28
N PRO A 219 33.64 26.39 -9.94
CA PRO A 219 34.23 25.40 -9.04
C PRO A 219 33.67 23.99 -9.32
N ILE A 220 34.23 22.95 -8.68
CA ILE A 220 33.76 21.56 -8.80
C ILE A 220 32.25 21.48 -8.44
N PRO A 221 31.45 20.63 -9.11
CA PRO A 221 30.05 20.46 -8.77
C PRO A 221 29.86 20.03 -7.31
N PRO A 222 28.75 20.43 -6.67
CA PRO A 222 28.46 20.05 -5.29
C PRO A 222 28.40 18.52 -5.14
N GLU A 223 28.79 18.02 -3.98
CA GLU A 223 28.72 16.60 -3.66
C GLU A 223 27.31 16.21 -3.19
N ARG A 224 26.91 14.99 -3.54
CA ARG A 224 25.59 14.48 -3.14
C ARG A 224 25.59 14.09 -1.66
N PRO A 225 24.51 14.37 -0.90
CA PRO A 225 24.37 13.94 0.48
C PRO A 225 24.52 12.42 0.67
N VAL A 226 25.14 12.04 1.79
CA VAL A 226 25.38 10.64 2.19
C VAL A 226 24.12 10.04 2.80
N ARG A 227 23.97 8.72 2.65
CA ARG A 227 22.75 7.98 2.98
C ARG A 227 22.91 7.21 4.28
N ASP A 228 22.44 7.76 5.40
CA ASP A 228 22.17 6.99 6.61
C ASP A 228 20.73 7.25 7.06
N TYR A 229 19.88 6.24 6.90
CA TYR A 229 18.44 6.33 7.22
C TYR A 229 17.99 5.23 8.18
N THR A 230 18.91 4.34 8.57
CA THR A 230 18.57 3.19 9.39
C THR A 230 18.62 3.59 10.85
N THR A 231 17.76 2.96 11.65
CA THR A 231 17.94 2.94 13.10
C THR A 231 19.21 2.13 13.41
N GLU A 232 19.96 2.50 14.45
CA GLU A 232 21.29 1.92 14.73
C GLU A 232 21.28 0.38 14.76
N ASP A 233 22.37 -0.22 14.27
CA ASP A 233 22.55 -1.67 14.19
C ASP A 233 22.56 -2.32 15.58
N GLY A 234 21.41 -2.88 15.96
CA GLY A 234 21.24 -3.64 17.18
C GLY A 234 19.90 -4.37 17.19
N ASN A 235 19.80 -5.45 17.96
CA ASN A 235 18.53 -6.16 18.20
C ASN A 235 17.44 -5.26 18.82
N ASP A 236 17.81 -4.08 19.30
CA ASP A 236 16.95 -3.06 19.91
C ASP A 236 16.61 -1.89 18.96
N GLY A 237 17.00 -1.98 17.67
CA GLY A 237 16.69 -0.96 16.67
C GLY A 237 15.18 -0.73 16.59
N LYS A 238 14.74 0.45 17.03
CA LYS A 238 13.32 0.82 17.05
C LYS A 238 12.73 0.62 15.66
N VAL A 239 11.74 -0.25 15.57
CA VAL A 239 10.98 -0.46 14.34
C VAL A 239 10.03 0.72 14.18
N CYS A 240 10.03 1.32 13.00
CA CYS A 240 9.06 2.32 12.61
C CYS A 240 7.77 1.62 12.16
N PRO A 241 6.62 1.87 12.81
CA PRO A 241 5.32 1.48 12.26
C PRO A 241 5.15 2.05 10.85
N LEU A 242 4.54 1.28 9.96
CA LEU A 242 4.12 1.74 8.65
C LEU A 242 3.05 2.83 8.76
N SER A 243 2.22 2.82 9.80
CA SER A 243 1.30 3.93 10.11
C SER A 243 2.02 5.27 10.32
N ASP A 244 3.20 5.28 10.93
CA ASP A 244 4.01 6.50 11.08
C ASP A 244 4.55 6.98 9.73
N VAL A 245 5.02 6.05 8.88
CA VAL A 245 5.42 6.36 7.49
C VAL A 245 4.25 6.99 6.74
N LEU A 246 3.05 6.40 6.87
CA LEU A 246 1.85 6.90 6.22
C LEU A 246 1.45 8.29 6.71
N ASN A 247 1.61 8.58 8.00
CA ASN A 247 1.21 9.87 8.57
C ASN A 247 2.30 10.95 8.47
N HIS A 248 3.50 10.60 7.99
CA HIS A 248 4.59 11.55 7.84
C HIS A 248 4.23 12.69 6.88
N THR A 249 4.71 13.90 7.17
CA THR A 249 4.38 15.13 6.45
C THR A 249 4.86 15.08 4.99
N ASP A 250 6.03 14.49 4.73
CA ASP A 250 6.57 14.29 3.38
C ASP A 250 5.90 13.17 2.58
N SER A 251 5.10 12.33 3.24
CA SER A 251 4.32 11.30 2.57
C SER A 251 3.15 11.89 1.77
N TRP A 252 2.66 13.09 2.10
CA TRP A 252 1.43 13.63 1.50
C TRP A 252 1.45 15.10 1.13
N ARG A 253 2.62 15.70 0.88
CA ARG A 253 2.61 17.03 0.24
C ARG A 253 1.96 16.89 -1.14
N PRO A 254 0.82 17.56 -1.41
CA PRO A 254 0.40 17.76 -2.79
C PRO A 254 1.58 18.42 -3.49
N MET A 255 2.00 17.91 -4.64
CA MET A 255 2.80 18.74 -5.53
C MET A 255 1.91 19.95 -5.83
N ILE A 256 2.23 21.09 -5.22
CA ILE A 256 1.57 22.35 -5.54
C ILE A 256 1.87 22.55 -7.04
N PRO A 257 0.84 22.70 -7.87
CA PRO A 257 1.02 22.90 -9.30
C PRO A 257 1.79 24.20 -9.60
#